data_AF-A0A0D2DN84-F1
#
_entry.id   AF-A0A0D2DN84-F1
#
_cell.length_a   1.000
_cell.length_b   1.000
_cell.length_c   1.000
_cell.angle_alpha   90.00
_cell.angle_beta   90.00
_cell.angle_gamma   90.00
#
_symmetry.space_group_name_H-M   'P 1'
#
loop_
_entity.id
_entity.type
_entity.pdbx_description
1 polymer ?
#
loop_
_entity_poly.entity_id
_entity_poly.type
_entity_poly.pdbx_seq_one_letter_code
_entity_poly.pdbx_strand_id
1 'polypeptide(L)'
;MTVASGSEAFENLIANEDAFTVKVLREAGAVLLGRTNMCPMAYGGMLRGVYGRAESPYNKDYLPAAFGSGSSNGSGVSVAASFAAFGMGEETVSSGRSPASNNALVAYTPSRGLISIRGNWPLYPTCDVVVPHTRTMGDLFVLLDVLNTQDPETTGDFWRDQSFIQLPQSPRPPVSGSSITKSAGHLRGKRIAVPQIYLKQQDGGPFISEAIEPLWRQAQADLQAAGASVEIIPELPVLHIYEQMLRKPSTGNASSSLPYLPDDWNATERGLLIAHAWEAFLQDNRDPHIQSLAQVNPRDIFPHLPRDDPQVKFTEPANAVHWAKLASYAADLSPSTRPGKSAIYDVPNLENAVRALEQIRIRFFEEWMSAHNYDFVAFPAAGDVARADADVDDRSAQHAWTDGVKYSHGNRALRHLGIPSVTVPMGILDDSKMPMGLTFLSRAYDDFSLLQAGYAYEQNSKRRVLPPLTPPLASDTIAKHDIVFSEPRPGLLITKCCATAAQDGDIQVSIEGAVSAAPGSGDNFSPTLEIYVDGQRVSASMLSIETPTDPDSRPSVSKFVCESSTSPPPAQDRRNRVVGKIARDSTMVMVLARNGEEGWPSGYVKVLH
;
A
#
# COMPACT_ATOMS: atom_id res chain seq x y z
N MET A 1 15.70 3.43 7.57
CA MET A 1 15.20 4.25 6.43
C MET A 1 14.24 5.30 6.98
N THR A 2 14.04 6.43 6.27
CA THR A 2 13.09 7.48 6.69
C THR A 2 11.63 7.02 6.57
N VAL A 3 10.79 7.35 7.56
CA VAL A 3 9.35 7.08 7.69
C VAL A 3 8.52 8.37 7.60
N ALA A 4 8.64 9.10 6.50
CA ALA A 4 8.01 10.42 6.38
C ALA A 4 6.48 10.43 6.20
N SER A 5 5.87 9.30 5.85
CA SER A 5 4.44 9.23 5.49
C SER A 5 4.04 10.27 4.42
N GLY A 6 4.94 10.60 3.48
CA GLY A 6 4.72 11.61 2.44
C GLY A 6 4.65 13.06 2.93
N SER A 7 4.89 13.32 4.22
CA SER A 7 4.81 14.65 4.85
C SER A 7 6.18 15.30 5.01
N GLU A 8 6.24 16.62 4.84
CA GLU A 8 7.47 17.40 5.04
C GLU A 8 7.89 17.41 6.51
N ALA A 9 6.92 17.45 7.44
CA ALA A 9 7.15 17.40 8.89
C ALA A 9 7.99 16.19 9.35
N PHE A 10 7.90 15.07 8.62
CA PHE A 10 8.54 13.80 8.99
C PHE A 10 9.59 13.35 7.97
N GLU A 11 9.99 14.21 7.03
CA GLU A 11 10.93 13.86 5.95
C GLU A 11 12.19 13.14 6.46
N ASN A 12 12.70 13.59 7.60
CA ASN A 12 13.93 13.11 8.22
C ASN A 12 13.70 12.13 9.38
N LEU A 13 12.45 11.77 9.70
CA LEU A 13 12.15 10.81 10.77
C LEU A 13 12.68 9.43 10.39
N ILE A 14 13.57 8.84 11.20
CA ILE A 14 14.19 7.53 10.94
C ILE A 14 13.49 6.45 11.74
N ALA A 15 13.12 5.36 11.07
CA ALA A 15 12.61 4.16 11.75
C ALA A 15 13.69 3.54 12.65
N ASN A 16 13.37 3.29 13.93
CA ASN A 16 14.26 2.55 14.83
C ASN A 16 14.16 1.02 14.68
N GLU A 17 13.03 0.52 14.18
CA GLU A 17 12.76 -0.89 13.97
C GLU A 17 11.90 -1.14 12.72
N ASP A 18 11.73 -2.41 12.37
CA ASP A 18 10.82 -2.82 11.31
C ASP A 18 9.39 -2.91 11.83
N ALA A 19 8.43 -2.46 11.01
CA ALA A 19 7.03 -2.84 11.18
C ALA A 19 6.89 -4.37 11.16
N PHE A 20 5.84 -4.90 11.81
CA PHE A 20 5.66 -6.36 11.94
C PHE A 20 5.73 -7.08 10.59
N THR A 21 5.00 -6.56 9.60
CA THR A 21 4.96 -7.15 8.24
C THR A 21 6.32 -7.11 7.56
N VAL A 22 7.07 -6.03 7.73
CA VAL A 22 8.44 -5.87 7.20
C VAL A 22 9.39 -6.87 7.84
N LYS A 23 9.33 -7.04 9.16
CA LYS A 23 10.15 -7.99 9.92
C LYS A 23 9.93 -9.42 9.42
N VAL A 24 8.67 -9.86 9.37
CA VAL A 24 8.31 -11.22 8.96
C VAL A 24 8.70 -11.50 7.50
N LEU A 25 8.51 -10.53 6.60
CA LEU A 25 8.96 -10.66 5.21
C LEU A 25 10.48 -10.78 5.10
N ARG A 26 11.23 -9.98 5.87
CA ARG A 26 12.69 -10.05 5.89
C ARG A 26 13.19 -11.38 6.46
N GLU A 27 12.57 -11.88 7.53
CA GLU A 27 12.88 -13.19 8.12
C GLU A 27 12.58 -14.35 7.15
N ALA A 28 11.55 -14.21 6.31
CA ALA A 28 11.25 -15.14 5.22
C ALA A 28 12.20 -15.02 4.01
N GLY A 29 13.15 -14.08 4.01
CA GLY A 29 14.14 -13.89 2.96
C GLY A 29 13.77 -12.89 1.87
N ALA A 30 12.70 -12.11 2.03
CA ALA A 30 12.35 -11.06 1.09
C ALA A 30 13.38 -9.91 1.11
N VAL A 31 13.68 -9.36 -0.06
CA VAL A 31 14.56 -8.19 -0.22
C VAL A 31 13.72 -6.93 -0.39
N LEU A 32 13.88 -5.98 0.53
CA LEU A 32 13.14 -4.71 0.53
C LEU A 32 13.87 -3.69 -0.36
N LEU A 33 13.37 -3.47 -1.57
CA LEU A 33 14.00 -2.58 -2.54
C LEU A 33 13.92 -1.10 -2.16
N GLY A 34 12.84 -0.68 -1.51
CA GLY A 34 12.63 0.72 -1.18
C GLY A 34 11.26 1.01 -0.59
N ARG A 35 10.92 2.29 -0.52
CA ARG A 35 9.61 2.80 -0.10
C ARG A 35 8.93 3.46 -1.29
N THR A 36 7.61 3.37 -1.33
CA THR A 36 6.84 3.91 -2.45
C THR A 36 6.19 5.25 -2.08
N ASN A 37 5.88 6.04 -3.10
CA ASN A 37 5.31 7.38 -2.93
C ASN A 37 3.89 7.34 -2.35
N MET A 38 3.52 8.39 -1.60
CA MET A 38 2.19 8.60 -1.02
C MET A 38 1.93 10.09 -0.76
N CYS A 39 0.65 10.48 -0.68
CA CYS A 39 0.29 11.82 -0.22
C CYS A 39 0.57 11.99 1.29
N PRO A 40 0.70 13.24 1.79
CA PRO A 40 0.99 13.49 3.20
C PRO A 40 0.01 12.80 4.15
N MET A 41 0.57 12.02 5.06
CA MET A 41 -0.10 11.32 6.15
C MET A 41 -1.20 10.34 5.69
N ALA A 42 -1.11 9.86 4.45
CA ALA A 42 -2.15 9.08 3.79
C ALA A 42 -3.54 9.76 3.72
N TYR A 43 -3.63 11.05 4.07
CA TYR A 43 -4.88 11.80 4.11
C TYR A 43 -5.21 12.36 2.71
N GLY A 44 -5.59 11.46 1.81
CA GLY A 44 -5.88 11.79 0.42
C GLY A 44 -5.57 10.64 -0.52
N GLY A 45 -5.38 10.98 -1.80
CA GLY A 45 -4.90 10.04 -2.81
C GLY A 45 -3.79 10.60 -3.67
N MET A 46 -4.11 11.61 -4.48
CA MET A 46 -3.20 12.09 -5.54
C MET A 46 -2.65 13.51 -5.30
N LEU A 47 -2.87 14.06 -4.10
CA LEU A 47 -2.19 15.27 -3.66
C LEU A 47 -0.68 15.02 -3.57
N ARG A 48 0.11 16.02 -3.92
CA ARG A 48 1.57 15.92 -3.84
C ARG A 48 2.05 16.09 -2.41
N GLY A 49 2.89 15.15 -1.96
CA GLY A 49 3.62 15.27 -0.71
C GLY A 49 5.07 15.68 -0.92
N VAL A 50 5.90 15.47 0.10
CA VAL A 50 7.34 15.79 0.08
C VAL A 50 8.06 15.13 -1.10
N TYR A 51 7.59 13.95 -1.54
CA TYR A 51 8.12 13.18 -2.68
C TYR A 51 7.31 13.34 -3.98
N GLY A 52 6.39 14.31 -4.06
CA GLY A 52 5.49 14.49 -5.20
C GLY A 52 4.34 13.48 -5.20
N ARG A 53 4.04 12.86 -6.35
CA ARG A 53 3.07 11.77 -6.51
C ARG A 53 3.54 10.78 -7.59
N ALA A 54 3.03 9.55 -7.58
CA ALA A 54 3.28 8.60 -8.67
C ALA A 54 2.37 8.89 -9.89
N GLU A 55 2.82 8.53 -11.09
CA GLU A 55 2.08 8.70 -12.35
C GLU A 55 1.75 7.33 -12.96
N SER A 56 0.65 7.25 -13.72
CA SER A 56 0.14 5.99 -14.26
C SER A 56 1.08 5.35 -15.30
N PRO A 57 1.38 4.04 -15.18
CA PRO A 57 2.11 3.29 -16.19
C PRO A 57 1.20 2.83 -17.35
N TYR A 58 -0.12 3.06 -17.27
CA TYR A 58 -1.07 2.70 -18.34
C TYR A 58 -1.35 3.87 -19.27
N ASN A 59 -1.68 5.04 -18.70
CA ASN A 59 -2.00 6.24 -19.47
C ASN A 59 -1.64 7.50 -18.66
N LYS A 60 -0.72 8.33 -19.19
CA LYS A 60 -0.21 9.54 -18.52
C LYS A 60 -1.27 10.63 -18.33
N ASP A 61 -2.37 10.51 -19.06
CA ASP A 61 -3.50 11.44 -19.02
C ASP A 61 -4.45 11.21 -17.83
N TYR A 62 -4.27 10.12 -17.09
CA TYR A 62 -5.17 9.66 -16.02
C TYR A 62 -4.39 9.29 -14.75
N LEU A 63 -5.07 9.40 -13.61
CA LEU A 63 -4.45 9.16 -12.31
C LEU A 63 -4.35 7.65 -12.01
N PRO A 64 -3.22 7.21 -11.42
CA PRO A 64 -3.04 5.82 -10.99
C PRO A 64 -3.84 5.43 -9.73
N ALA A 65 -4.61 6.35 -9.16
CA ALA A 65 -5.54 6.09 -8.06
C ALA A 65 -6.59 7.20 -7.99
N ALA A 66 -7.62 7.01 -7.17
CA ALA A 66 -8.63 8.01 -6.89
C ALA A 66 -8.02 9.19 -6.14
N PHE A 67 -8.46 10.40 -6.49
CA PHE A 67 -7.84 11.63 -6.00
C PHE A 67 -8.03 11.83 -4.50
N GLY A 68 -9.22 11.50 -3.98
CA GLY A 68 -9.59 11.68 -2.58
C GLY A 68 -9.11 10.57 -1.64
N SER A 69 -8.99 9.32 -2.10
CA SER A 69 -8.42 8.22 -1.29
C SER A 69 -7.75 7.15 -2.15
N GLY A 70 -6.44 7.28 -2.23
CA GLY A 70 -5.56 6.53 -3.13
C GLY A 70 -4.09 6.62 -2.71
N SER A 71 -3.82 6.77 -1.41
CA SER A 71 -2.51 7.14 -0.90
C SER A 71 -1.42 6.11 -1.19
N SER A 72 -1.75 4.82 -1.38
CA SER A 72 -0.80 3.79 -1.83
C SER A 72 -0.51 3.86 -3.35
N ASN A 73 -0.59 5.06 -3.96
CA ASN A 73 -0.39 5.26 -5.40
C ASN A 73 0.97 4.76 -5.88
N GLY A 74 2.05 4.99 -5.12
CA GLY A 74 3.37 4.49 -5.48
C GLY A 74 3.47 2.97 -5.45
N SER A 75 2.80 2.31 -4.50
CA SER A 75 2.75 0.84 -4.41
C SER A 75 2.03 0.25 -5.62
N GLY A 76 0.86 0.81 -5.98
CA GLY A 76 0.12 0.40 -7.17
C GLY A 76 0.93 0.54 -8.47
N VAL A 77 1.57 1.69 -8.68
CA VAL A 77 2.39 1.94 -9.87
C VAL A 77 3.59 1.00 -9.92
N SER A 78 4.33 0.84 -8.82
CA SER A 78 5.57 0.05 -8.79
C SER A 78 5.34 -1.42 -9.09
N VAL A 79 4.28 -2.02 -8.55
CA VAL A 79 3.97 -3.44 -8.78
C VAL A 79 3.47 -3.67 -10.19
N ALA A 80 2.66 -2.76 -10.72
CA ALA A 80 2.12 -2.87 -12.08
C ALA A 80 3.19 -2.71 -13.15
N ALA A 81 4.15 -1.78 -12.93
CA ALA A 81 5.33 -1.58 -13.76
C ALA A 81 6.44 -2.63 -13.54
N SER A 82 6.21 -3.63 -12.70
CA SER A 82 7.16 -4.71 -12.39
C SER A 82 8.49 -4.23 -11.77
N PHE A 83 8.50 -3.09 -11.08
CA PHE A 83 9.67 -2.63 -10.31
C PHE A 83 9.95 -3.49 -9.08
N ALA A 84 8.93 -4.20 -8.58
CA ALA A 84 9.04 -5.16 -7.50
C ALA A 84 8.12 -6.37 -7.74
N ALA A 85 8.43 -7.51 -7.10
CA ALA A 85 7.61 -8.72 -7.18
C ALA A 85 6.20 -8.49 -6.60
N PHE A 86 6.11 -7.80 -5.47
CA PHE A 86 4.89 -7.39 -4.79
C PHE A 86 5.12 -6.03 -4.12
N GLY A 87 4.05 -5.42 -3.61
CA GLY A 87 4.08 -4.16 -2.86
C GLY A 87 3.22 -4.26 -1.62
N MET A 88 3.52 -3.40 -0.63
CA MET A 88 2.74 -3.28 0.60
C MET A 88 2.15 -1.88 0.64
N GLY A 89 0.82 -1.79 0.59
CA GLY A 89 0.05 -0.57 0.83
C GLY A 89 -0.67 -0.61 2.17
N GLU A 90 -1.48 0.41 2.41
CA GLU A 90 -2.32 0.56 3.59
C GLU A 90 -3.66 1.21 3.19
N GLU A 91 -4.74 0.86 3.86
CA GLU A 91 -6.07 1.38 3.56
C GLU A 91 -6.84 1.87 4.80
N THR A 92 -7.23 3.14 4.75
CA THR A 92 -8.13 3.79 5.71
C THR A 92 -9.55 4.00 5.15
N VAL A 93 -9.67 4.30 3.86
CA VAL A 93 -10.96 4.46 3.14
C VAL A 93 -10.96 3.56 1.89
N SER A 94 -10.14 3.89 0.88
CA SER A 94 -9.94 3.09 -0.34
C SER A 94 -8.49 3.10 -0.84
N SER A 95 -7.54 3.54 -0.01
CA SER A 95 -6.14 3.74 -0.38
C SER A 95 -5.37 2.49 -0.80
N GLY A 96 -5.91 1.28 -0.65
CA GLY A 96 -5.34 0.05 -1.21
C GLY A 96 -6.06 -0.36 -2.50
N ARG A 97 -7.38 -0.53 -2.42
CA ARG A 97 -8.21 -0.96 -3.57
C ARG A 97 -8.17 0.02 -4.74
N SER A 98 -8.12 1.32 -4.47
CA SER A 98 -8.14 2.33 -5.53
C SER A 98 -6.86 2.30 -6.38
N PRO A 99 -5.64 2.35 -5.80
CA PRO A 99 -4.43 2.11 -6.59
C PRO A 99 -4.42 0.74 -7.27
N ALA A 100 -4.95 -0.30 -6.65
CA ALA A 100 -4.99 -1.62 -7.28
C ALA A 100 -5.90 -1.66 -8.52
N SER A 101 -7.08 -1.05 -8.44
CA SER A 101 -8.04 -0.92 -9.54
C SER A 101 -7.39 -0.26 -10.76
N ASN A 102 -6.82 0.93 -10.58
CA ASN A 102 -6.28 1.75 -11.67
C ASN A 102 -4.95 1.23 -12.22
N ASN A 103 -4.38 0.16 -11.65
CA ASN A 103 -3.11 -0.44 -12.06
C ASN A 103 -3.23 -1.93 -12.45
N ALA A 104 -4.46 -2.45 -12.60
CA ALA A 104 -4.75 -3.85 -12.91
C ALA A 104 -4.11 -4.84 -11.93
N LEU A 105 -4.14 -4.54 -10.63
CA LEU A 105 -3.55 -5.37 -9.59
C LEU A 105 -4.60 -6.13 -8.79
N VAL A 106 -4.09 -7.11 -8.04
CA VAL A 106 -4.79 -7.76 -6.96
C VAL A 106 -4.48 -7.05 -5.66
N ALA A 107 -5.52 -6.75 -4.87
CA ALA A 107 -5.41 -6.20 -3.52
C ALA A 107 -6.35 -6.89 -2.55
N TYR A 108 -5.89 -7.15 -1.33
CA TYR A 108 -6.68 -7.74 -0.27
C TYR A 108 -6.71 -6.83 0.95
N THR A 109 -7.91 -6.42 1.36
CA THR A 109 -8.13 -5.69 2.60
C THR A 109 -8.71 -6.66 3.64
N PRO A 110 -7.95 -7.01 4.68
CA PRO A 110 -8.35 -8.05 5.62
C PRO A 110 -9.47 -7.60 6.56
N SER A 111 -10.13 -8.58 7.18
CA SER A 111 -10.89 -8.38 8.42
C SER A 111 -9.99 -7.86 9.55
N ARG A 112 -10.62 -7.21 10.53
CA ARG A 112 -9.92 -6.55 11.65
C ARG A 112 -9.01 -7.54 12.40
N GLY A 113 -7.75 -7.14 12.58
CA GLY A 113 -6.77 -7.88 13.39
C GLY A 113 -6.18 -9.14 12.73
N LEU A 114 -6.46 -9.43 11.45
CA LEU A 114 -5.86 -10.59 10.76
C LEU A 114 -4.39 -10.37 10.40
N ILE A 115 -4.06 -9.19 9.87
CA ILE A 115 -2.67 -8.78 9.59
C ILE A 115 -2.34 -7.66 10.58
N SER A 116 -1.29 -7.84 11.38
CA SER A 116 -0.85 -6.81 12.34
C SER A 116 -0.44 -5.54 11.62
N ILE A 117 -0.89 -4.41 12.14
CA ILE A 117 -0.54 -3.06 11.66
C ILE A 117 0.59 -2.42 12.48
N ARG A 118 1.22 -3.17 13.40
CA ARG A 118 2.25 -2.61 14.29
C ARG A 118 3.45 -2.08 13.50
N GLY A 119 3.82 -0.84 13.78
CA GLY A 119 4.89 -0.10 13.10
C GLY A 119 4.47 0.58 11.80
N ASN A 120 3.20 0.50 11.41
CA ASN A 120 2.63 1.35 10.37
C ASN A 120 2.26 2.73 10.93
N TRP A 121 2.25 3.75 10.07
CA TRP A 121 1.78 5.08 10.42
C TRP A 121 0.25 5.08 10.49
N PRO A 122 -0.37 5.31 11.66
CA PRO A 122 -1.83 5.33 11.75
C PRO A 122 -2.41 6.57 11.07
N LEU A 123 -3.63 6.50 10.55
CA LEU A 123 -4.44 7.65 10.14
C LEU A 123 -5.76 7.68 10.90
N TYR A 124 -6.65 6.71 10.66
CA TYR A 124 -7.83 6.49 11.48
C TYR A 124 -7.71 5.10 12.12
N PRO A 125 -7.27 4.99 13.39
CA PRO A 125 -6.95 3.71 14.03
C PRO A 125 -8.09 2.67 13.98
N THR A 126 -9.34 3.11 13.90
CA THR A 126 -10.55 2.29 13.76
C THR A 126 -10.75 1.69 12.36
N CYS A 127 -10.03 2.17 11.35
CA CYS A 127 -10.21 1.84 9.94
C CYS A 127 -8.96 1.20 9.31
N ASP A 128 -7.77 1.54 9.80
CA ASP A 128 -6.49 1.24 9.15
C ASP A 128 -6.21 -0.27 9.08
N VAL A 129 -5.82 -0.73 7.88
CA VAL A 129 -5.37 -2.12 7.62
C VAL A 129 -4.23 -2.13 6.60
N VAL A 130 -3.30 -3.08 6.75
CA VAL A 130 -2.27 -3.36 5.74
C VAL A 130 -2.91 -4.02 4.51
N VAL A 131 -2.47 -3.62 3.32
CA VAL A 131 -2.99 -4.11 2.03
C VAL A 131 -1.84 -4.60 1.14
N PRO A 132 -1.63 -5.91 0.96
CA PRO A 132 -0.72 -6.41 -0.05
C PRO A 132 -1.22 -6.12 -1.48
N HIS A 133 -0.31 -5.66 -2.35
CA HIS A 133 -0.51 -5.48 -3.78
C HIS A 133 0.31 -6.49 -4.56
N THR A 134 -0.34 -7.24 -5.45
CA THR A 134 0.31 -8.26 -6.28
C THR A 134 -0.26 -8.23 -7.70
N ARG A 135 0.47 -8.85 -8.65
CA ARG A 135 -0.02 -8.95 -10.04
C ARG A 135 -1.01 -10.09 -10.24
N THR A 136 -0.98 -11.10 -9.37
CA THR A 136 -1.84 -12.27 -9.44
C THR A 136 -2.32 -12.71 -8.06
N MET A 137 -3.48 -13.37 -8.00
CA MET A 137 -3.97 -14.00 -6.76
C MET A 137 -3.03 -15.11 -6.28
N GLY A 138 -2.31 -15.77 -7.20
CA GLY A 138 -1.27 -16.75 -6.85
C GLY A 138 -0.13 -16.11 -6.05
N ASP A 139 0.39 -14.97 -6.50
CA ASP A 139 1.40 -14.20 -5.77
C ASP A 139 0.86 -13.73 -4.41
N LEU A 140 -0.40 -13.28 -4.36
CA LEU A 140 -1.05 -12.87 -3.11
C LEU A 140 -1.09 -14.02 -2.10
N PHE A 141 -1.43 -15.23 -2.54
CA PHE A 141 -1.43 -16.40 -1.65
C PHE A 141 -0.02 -16.70 -1.10
N VAL A 142 1.00 -16.69 -1.95
CA VAL A 142 2.39 -16.88 -1.48
C VAL A 142 2.77 -15.84 -0.43
N LEU A 143 2.41 -14.58 -0.67
CA LEU A 143 2.68 -13.48 0.26
C LEU A 143 1.91 -13.64 1.58
N LEU A 144 0.64 -14.08 1.52
CA LEU A 144 -0.18 -14.32 2.71
C LEU A 144 0.31 -15.51 3.55
N ASP A 145 0.94 -16.51 2.97
CA ASP A 145 1.56 -17.62 3.73
C ASP A 145 2.58 -17.09 4.74
N VAL A 146 3.36 -16.08 4.32
CA VAL A 146 4.34 -15.40 5.16
C VAL A 146 3.65 -14.43 6.14
N LEU A 147 2.75 -13.58 5.63
CA LEU A 147 2.08 -12.54 6.44
C LEU A 147 1.11 -13.11 7.49
N ASN A 148 0.66 -14.36 7.33
CA ASN A 148 -0.13 -15.11 8.31
C ASN A 148 0.68 -15.56 9.54
N THR A 149 1.73 -14.82 9.90
CA THR A 149 2.51 -15.00 11.12
C THR A 149 1.81 -14.30 12.29
N GLN A 150 1.88 -14.88 13.50
CA GLN A 150 1.27 -14.26 14.68
C GLN A 150 2.17 -13.16 15.23
N ASP A 151 1.60 -11.98 15.46
CA ASP A 151 2.25 -10.94 16.26
C ASP A 151 1.83 -11.08 17.72
N PRO A 152 2.72 -11.48 18.64
CA PRO A 152 2.39 -11.59 20.07
C PRO A 152 2.24 -10.21 20.72
N GLU A 153 2.82 -9.16 20.12
CA GLU A 153 2.73 -7.78 20.61
C GLU A 153 1.50 -7.11 19.98
N THR A 154 0.72 -6.39 20.78
CA THR A 154 -0.50 -5.71 20.34
C THR A 154 -0.36 -4.19 20.36
N THR A 155 0.66 -3.63 21.02
CA THR A 155 0.89 -2.19 21.08
C THR A 155 0.95 -1.57 19.67
N GLY A 156 0.23 -0.47 19.47
CA GLY A 156 0.10 0.21 18.18
C GLY A 156 -0.94 -0.40 17.22
N ASP A 157 -1.51 -1.57 17.53
CA ASP A 157 -2.59 -2.18 16.76
C ASP A 157 -3.93 -2.00 17.47
N PHE A 158 -4.69 -0.98 17.05
CA PHE A 158 -5.90 -0.54 17.75
C PHE A 158 -6.88 -1.70 18.05
N TRP A 159 -7.16 -2.54 17.04
CA TRP A 159 -8.19 -3.58 17.11
C TRP A 159 -7.74 -4.81 17.90
N ARG A 160 -6.45 -5.17 17.84
CA ARG A 160 -5.91 -6.27 18.65
C ARG A 160 -5.68 -5.86 20.10
N ASP A 161 -5.43 -4.58 20.37
CA ASP A 161 -5.09 -4.10 21.71
C ASP A 161 -6.30 -3.58 22.52
N GLN A 162 -7.39 -3.17 21.87
CA GLN A 162 -8.63 -2.77 22.56
C GLN A 162 -9.23 -3.91 23.40
N SER A 163 -9.93 -3.55 24.49
CA SER A 163 -10.55 -4.51 25.42
C SER A 163 -12.09 -4.44 25.46
N PHE A 164 -12.71 -3.77 24.49
CA PHE A 164 -14.15 -3.54 24.43
C PHE A 164 -14.89 -4.75 23.85
N ILE A 165 -14.34 -5.33 22.79
CA ILE A 165 -14.91 -6.47 22.08
C ILE A 165 -13.85 -7.56 21.92
N GLN A 166 -14.30 -8.81 21.89
CA GLN A 166 -13.45 -9.93 21.52
C GLN A 166 -13.50 -10.09 20.00
N LEU A 167 -12.36 -9.97 19.33
CA LEU A 167 -12.27 -10.33 17.92
C LEU A 167 -12.34 -11.86 17.77
N PRO A 168 -13.10 -12.37 16.79
CA PRO A 168 -13.09 -13.79 16.44
C PRO A 168 -11.68 -14.30 16.15
N GLN A 169 -11.38 -15.50 16.65
CA GLN A 169 -10.25 -16.27 16.14
C GLN A 169 -10.66 -16.82 14.77
N SER A 170 -10.21 -16.19 13.70
CA SER A 170 -10.43 -16.73 12.35
C SER A 170 -9.35 -17.76 12.04
N PRO A 171 -9.72 -18.93 11.48
CA PRO A 171 -8.74 -19.85 10.94
C PRO A 171 -7.99 -19.12 9.81
N ARG A 172 -6.67 -19.00 9.98
CA ARG A 172 -5.83 -18.39 8.94
C ARG A 172 -5.97 -19.21 7.64
N PRO A 173 -6.00 -18.56 6.47
CA PRO A 173 -6.00 -19.23 5.18
C PRO A 173 -4.98 -20.38 5.15
N PRO A 174 -5.35 -21.62 4.81
CA PRO A 174 -4.38 -22.65 4.48
C PRO A 174 -3.80 -22.32 3.10
N VAL A 175 -2.51 -21.96 3.05
CA VAL A 175 -1.89 -21.38 1.84
C VAL A 175 -0.97 -22.33 1.08
N SER A 176 -1.08 -23.64 1.33
CA SER A 176 -0.32 -24.64 0.58
C SER A 176 -0.72 -24.69 -0.90
N GLY A 177 0.24 -24.94 -1.80
CA GLY A 177 -0.01 -24.95 -3.25
C GLY A 177 -1.16 -25.88 -3.70
N SER A 178 -1.35 -27.02 -3.04
CA SER A 178 -2.50 -27.91 -3.31
C SER A 178 -3.85 -27.29 -2.92
N SER A 179 -3.89 -26.44 -1.89
CA SER A 179 -5.11 -25.75 -1.45
C SER A 179 -5.51 -24.64 -2.42
N ILE A 180 -4.53 -23.91 -2.96
CA ILE A 180 -4.73 -22.86 -3.98
C ILE A 180 -5.35 -23.43 -5.25
N THR A 181 -4.82 -24.55 -5.77
CA THR A 181 -5.36 -25.16 -7.00
C THR A 181 -6.82 -25.62 -6.87
N LYS A 182 -7.24 -26.06 -5.68
CA LYS A 182 -8.64 -26.46 -5.41
C LYS A 182 -9.60 -25.26 -5.42
N SER A 183 -9.08 -24.05 -5.28
CA SER A 183 -9.89 -22.82 -5.28
C SER A 183 -10.35 -22.37 -6.65
N ALA A 184 -9.82 -22.92 -7.76
CA ALA A 184 -10.22 -22.52 -9.10
C ALA A 184 -11.73 -22.73 -9.40
N GLY A 185 -12.36 -23.71 -8.73
CA GLY A 185 -13.79 -23.99 -8.85
C GLY A 185 -14.69 -23.34 -7.79
N HIS A 186 -14.14 -22.47 -6.93
CA HIS A 186 -14.83 -21.99 -5.71
C HIS A 186 -16.12 -21.21 -5.98
N LEU A 187 -16.20 -20.54 -7.14
CA LEU A 187 -17.39 -19.78 -7.56
C LEU A 187 -18.57 -20.67 -7.99
N ARG A 188 -18.36 -21.97 -8.21
CA ARG A 188 -19.43 -22.87 -8.67
C ARG A 188 -20.55 -22.97 -7.62
N GLY A 189 -21.75 -22.57 -8.03
CA GLY A 189 -22.95 -22.58 -7.18
C GLY A 189 -23.02 -21.42 -6.19
N LYS A 190 -22.08 -20.48 -6.22
CA LYS A 190 -22.07 -19.30 -5.35
C LYS A 190 -23.05 -18.24 -5.82
N ARG A 191 -23.73 -17.58 -4.89
CA ARG A 191 -24.67 -16.48 -5.14
C ARG A 191 -24.01 -15.14 -4.84
N ILE A 192 -23.96 -14.27 -5.84
CA ILE A 192 -23.29 -12.97 -5.78
C ILE A 192 -24.33 -11.86 -5.95
N ALA A 193 -24.42 -10.98 -4.95
CA ALA A 193 -25.21 -9.76 -5.04
C ALA A 193 -24.40 -8.62 -5.68
N VAL A 194 -25.03 -7.85 -6.56
CA VAL A 194 -24.38 -6.76 -7.29
C VAL A 194 -25.22 -5.48 -7.21
N PRO A 195 -24.76 -4.42 -6.54
CA PRO A 195 -25.49 -3.17 -6.44
C PRO A 195 -25.58 -2.45 -7.79
N GLN A 196 -26.81 -2.20 -8.26
CA GLN A 196 -27.10 -1.57 -9.55
C GLN A 196 -26.57 -0.15 -9.64
N ILE A 197 -26.55 0.57 -8.52
CA ILE A 197 -25.98 1.93 -8.41
C ILE A 197 -24.51 2.04 -8.88
N TYR A 198 -23.79 0.92 -8.97
CA TYR A 198 -22.39 0.87 -9.41
C TYR A 198 -22.19 0.36 -10.84
N LEU A 199 -23.26 0.05 -11.57
CA LEU A 199 -23.19 -0.58 -12.89
C LEU A 199 -23.49 0.37 -14.04
N LYS A 200 -24.29 1.40 -13.78
CA LYS A 200 -24.72 2.41 -14.74
C LYS A 200 -25.17 3.66 -14.00
N GLN A 201 -25.16 4.81 -14.67
CA GLN A 201 -25.63 6.06 -14.08
C GLN A 201 -27.08 5.94 -13.59
N GLN A 202 -27.34 6.39 -12.36
CA GLN A 202 -28.66 6.48 -11.75
C GLN A 202 -28.89 7.90 -11.21
N ASP A 203 -30.15 8.34 -11.16
CA ASP A 203 -30.51 9.61 -10.53
C ASP A 203 -30.24 9.56 -9.02
N GLY A 204 -29.44 10.49 -8.51
CA GLY A 204 -29.05 10.54 -7.09
C GLY A 204 -28.05 9.48 -6.65
N GLY A 205 -27.60 8.60 -7.56
CA GLY A 205 -26.50 7.67 -7.32
C GLY A 205 -25.12 8.29 -7.56
N PRO A 206 -24.04 7.52 -7.31
CA PRO A 206 -22.69 7.93 -7.66
C PRO A 206 -22.56 8.16 -9.17
N PHE A 207 -21.53 8.90 -9.57
CA PHE A 207 -21.18 9.04 -10.98
C PHE A 207 -20.65 7.71 -11.52
N ILE A 208 -21.18 7.27 -12.67
CA ILE A 208 -20.76 6.06 -13.37
C ILE A 208 -20.57 6.41 -14.85
N SER A 209 -19.34 6.28 -15.36
CA SER A 209 -19.03 6.44 -16.78
C SER A 209 -19.77 5.39 -17.63
N GLU A 210 -20.14 5.76 -18.86
CA GLU A 210 -20.74 4.84 -19.83
C GLU A 210 -19.83 3.64 -20.15
N ALA A 211 -18.51 3.80 -19.99
CA ALA A 211 -17.53 2.72 -20.19
C ALA A 211 -17.62 1.60 -19.14
N ILE A 212 -18.26 1.82 -17.99
CA ILE A 212 -18.40 0.83 -16.92
C ILE A 212 -19.36 -0.30 -17.32
N GLU A 213 -20.49 0.03 -17.96
CA GLU A 213 -21.53 -0.96 -18.24
C GLU A 213 -21.03 -2.09 -19.18
N PRO A 214 -20.35 -1.81 -20.31
CA PRO A 214 -19.78 -2.85 -21.16
C PRO A 214 -18.75 -3.72 -20.42
N LEU A 215 -17.89 -3.10 -19.61
CA LEU A 215 -16.86 -3.82 -18.85
C LEU A 215 -17.47 -4.70 -17.75
N TRP A 216 -18.52 -4.21 -17.09
CA TRP A 216 -19.30 -5.00 -16.14
C TRP A 216 -19.97 -6.20 -16.82
N ARG A 217 -20.60 -6.02 -17.99
CA ARG A 217 -21.24 -7.13 -18.71
C ARG A 217 -20.25 -8.26 -19.02
N GLN A 218 -19.00 -7.91 -19.35
CA GLN A 218 -17.91 -8.87 -19.50
C GLN A 218 -17.62 -9.60 -18.18
N ALA A 219 -17.44 -8.86 -17.08
CA ALA A 219 -17.16 -9.44 -15.77
C ALA A 219 -18.31 -10.33 -15.27
N GLN A 220 -19.56 -9.96 -15.52
CA GLN A 220 -20.74 -10.76 -15.23
C GLN A 220 -20.70 -12.10 -15.98
N ALA A 221 -20.35 -12.08 -17.27
CA ALA A 221 -20.19 -13.30 -18.06
C ALA A 221 -19.06 -14.18 -17.51
N ASP A 222 -17.94 -13.57 -17.09
CA ASP A 222 -16.83 -14.30 -16.46
C ASP A 222 -17.23 -14.96 -15.13
N LEU A 223 -18.02 -14.29 -14.30
CA LEU A 223 -18.58 -14.83 -13.06
C LEU A 223 -19.51 -16.02 -13.34
N GLN A 224 -20.39 -15.88 -14.32
CA GLN A 224 -21.33 -16.94 -14.72
C GLN A 224 -20.60 -18.14 -15.34
N ALA A 225 -19.56 -17.90 -16.14
CA ALA A 225 -18.70 -18.94 -16.69
C ALA A 225 -17.92 -19.70 -15.60
N ALA A 226 -17.55 -19.02 -14.51
CA ALA A 226 -16.99 -19.65 -13.31
C ALA A 226 -18.03 -20.42 -12.46
N GLY A 227 -19.31 -20.39 -12.85
CA GLY A 227 -20.40 -21.14 -12.25
C GLY A 227 -21.14 -20.42 -11.13
N ALA A 228 -20.92 -19.11 -10.93
CA ALA A 228 -21.68 -18.31 -9.97
C ALA A 228 -23.01 -17.84 -10.56
N SER A 229 -24.00 -17.64 -9.70
CA SER A 229 -25.21 -16.87 -10.04
C SER A 229 -25.05 -15.43 -9.58
N VAL A 230 -25.46 -14.50 -10.46
CA VAL A 230 -25.32 -13.06 -10.25
C VAL A 230 -26.71 -12.45 -10.15
N GLU A 231 -26.98 -11.77 -9.05
CA GLU A 231 -28.24 -11.09 -8.78
C GLU A 231 -28.00 -9.59 -8.63
N ILE A 232 -28.62 -8.80 -9.50
CA ILE A 232 -28.56 -7.34 -9.43
C ILE A 232 -29.57 -6.87 -8.39
N ILE A 233 -29.09 -6.18 -7.37
CA ILE A 233 -29.91 -5.54 -6.33
C ILE A 233 -29.89 -4.02 -6.53
N PRO A 234 -30.90 -3.25 -6.07
CA PRO A 234 -30.91 -1.81 -6.26
C PRO A 234 -29.65 -1.13 -5.68
N GLU A 235 -29.37 -1.38 -4.40
CA GLU A 235 -28.25 -0.83 -3.66
C GLU A 235 -27.79 -1.79 -2.55
N LEU A 236 -26.64 -1.51 -1.93
CA LEU A 236 -26.16 -2.27 -0.79
C LEU A 236 -26.68 -1.65 0.53
N PRO A 237 -27.58 -2.31 1.29
CA PRO A 237 -28.33 -1.67 2.39
C PRO A 237 -27.45 -1.07 3.48
N VAL A 238 -26.32 -1.72 3.81
CA VAL A 238 -25.42 -1.22 4.85
C VAL A 238 -24.84 0.16 4.54
N LEU A 239 -24.71 0.56 3.27
CA LEU A 239 -24.16 1.86 2.89
C LEU A 239 -25.11 2.99 3.27
N HIS A 240 -26.39 2.86 2.92
CA HIS A 240 -27.42 3.82 3.28
C HIS A 240 -27.57 3.94 4.80
N ILE A 241 -27.57 2.80 5.49
CA ILE A 241 -27.72 2.77 6.96
C ILE A 241 -26.50 3.38 7.64
N TYR A 242 -25.29 3.11 7.15
CA TYR A 242 -24.07 3.70 7.67
C TYR A 242 -24.12 5.23 7.65
N GLU A 243 -24.59 5.82 6.54
CA GLU A 243 -24.73 7.29 6.44
C GLU A 243 -25.74 7.85 7.43
N GLN A 244 -26.85 7.15 7.66
CA GLN A 244 -27.84 7.53 8.68
C GLN A 244 -27.30 7.39 10.11
N MET A 245 -26.58 6.30 10.41
CA MET A 245 -26.07 6.00 11.75
C MET A 245 -24.90 6.91 12.16
N LEU A 246 -24.31 7.67 11.23
CA LEU A 246 -23.38 8.77 11.53
C LEU A 246 -24.07 9.97 12.21
N ARG A 247 -25.41 10.07 12.17
CA ARG A 247 -26.16 11.20 12.72
C ARG A 247 -27.38 10.70 13.49
N LYS A 248 -27.32 10.75 14.82
CA LYS A 248 -28.51 10.47 15.63
C LYS A 248 -29.61 11.50 15.32
N PRO A 249 -30.86 11.08 15.04
CA PRO A 249 -31.97 12.02 14.83
C PRO A 249 -32.15 12.91 16.06
N SER A 250 -32.28 14.23 15.84
CA SER A 250 -32.50 15.23 16.90
C SER A 250 -33.91 15.19 17.49
N THR A 251 -34.84 14.48 16.85
CA THR A 251 -36.20 14.23 17.34
C THR A 251 -36.25 12.86 18.03
N GLY A 252 -37.02 12.74 19.12
CA GLY A 252 -37.11 11.55 20.00
C GLY A 252 -37.59 10.23 19.37
N ASN A 253 -37.58 10.11 18.03
CA ASN A 253 -37.86 8.89 17.27
C ASN A 253 -36.63 7.99 17.07
N ALA A 254 -35.48 8.31 17.69
CA ALA A 254 -34.35 7.40 17.71
C ALA A 254 -34.72 6.15 18.56
N SER A 255 -35.04 5.04 17.90
CA SER A 255 -35.20 3.75 18.58
C SER A 255 -33.94 3.45 19.39
N SER A 256 -34.10 3.18 20.69
CA SER A 256 -33.01 2.83 21.60
C SER A 256 -32.29 1.52 21.22
N SER A 257 -32.82 0.76 20.25
CA SER A 257 -32.25 -0.49 19.75
C SER A 257 -31.25 -0.33 18.60
N LEU A 258 -31.13 0.84 17.98
CA LEU A 258 -30.25 1.08 16.83
C LEU A 258 -28.83 1.48 17.26
N PRO A 259 -27.78 0.95 16.60
CA PRO A 259 -26.38 1.17 16.97
C PRO A 259 -25.84 2.52 16.43
N TYR A 260 -26.26 3.64 17.03
CA TYR A 260 -25.75 4.96 16.65
C TYR A 260 -24.32 5.19 17.16
N LEU A 261 -23.53 5.92 16.36
CA LEU A 261 -22.27 6.47 16.82
C LEU A 261 -22.50 7.64 17.80
N PRO A 262 -21.55 7.93 18.70
CA PRO A 262 -21.61 9.13 19.56
C PRO A 262 -21.76 10.42 18.73
N ASP A 263 -22.49 11.40 19.26
CA ASP A 263 -22.84 12.63 18.52
C ASP A 263 -21.60 13.44 18.08
N ASP A 264 -20.52 13.40 18.84
CA ASP A 264 -19.23 14.06 18.58
C ASP A 264 -18.19 13.16 17.90
N TRP A 265 -18.58 11.93 17.51
CA TRP A 265 -17.65 10.90 17.05
C TRP A 265 -16.75 11.35 15.91
N ASN A 266 -17.31 12.09 14.93
CA ASN A 266 -16.53 12.57 13.79
C ASN A 266 -15.34 13.44 14.21
N ALA A 267 -15.54 14.32 15.19
CA ALA A 267 -14.50 15.20 15.72
C ALA A 267 -13.51 14.43 16.62
N THR A 268 -14.02 13.49 17.42
CA THR A 268 -13.19 12.61 18.27
C THR A 268 -12.25 11.75 17.43
N GLU A 269 -12.77 11.14 16.38
CA GLU A 269 -12.04 10.25 15.50
C GLU A 269 -11.00 10.98 14.63
N ARG A 270 -11.32 12.20 14.16
CA ARG A 270 -10.41 13.04 13.33
C ARG A 270 -9.56 14.03 14.14
N GLY A 271 -9.56 13.88 15.45
CA GLY A 271 -8.85 14.76 16.37
C GLY A 271 -8.12 13.94 17.42
N LEU A 272 -8.84 13.59 18.49
CA LEU A 272 -8.27 12.90 19.65
C LEU A 272 -7.62 11.56 19.25
N LEU A 273 -8.34 10.67 18.55
CA LEU A 273 -7.78 9.35 18.22
C LEU A 273 -6.51 9.44 17.36
N ILE A 274 -6.46 10.37 16.40
CA ILE A 274 -5.26 10.61 15.58
C ILE A 274 -4.12 11.10 16.46
N ALA A 275 -4.36 12.12 17.30
CA ALA A 275 -3.32 12.68 18.16
C ALA A 275 -2.75 11.62 19.12
N HIS A 276 -3.60 10.83 19.77
CA HIS A 276 -3.18 9.72 20.62
C HIS A 276 -2.33 8.68 19.86
N ALA A 277 -2.77 8.27 18.66
CA ALA A 277 -2.09 7.24 17.89
C ALA A 277 -0.73 7.73 17.34
N TRP A 278 -0.66 8.98 16.89
CA TRP A 278 0.57 9.57 16.37
C TRP A 278 1.59 9.86 17.48
N GLU A 279 1.13 10.34 18.63
CA GLU A 279 2.00 10.54 19.80
C GLU A 279 2.62 9.21 20.22
N ALA A 280 1.81 8.14 20.34
CA ALA A 280 2.31 6.81 20.67
C ALA A 280 3.31 6.30 19.61
N PHE A 281 2.99 6.45 18.32
CA PHE A 281 3.89 6.06 17.23
C PHE A 281 5.25 6.76 17.31
N LEU A 282 5.28 8.07 17.55
CA LEU A 282 6.53 8.84 17.67
C LEU A 282 7.34 8.44 18.90
N GLN A 283 6.67 8.22 20.04
CA GLN A 283 7.31 7.78 21.28
C GLN A 283 7.90 6.37 21.16
N ASP A 284 7.20 5.46 20.47
CA ASP A 284 7.68 4.09 20.19
C ASP A 284 8.85 4.09 19.19
N ASN A 285 8.84 5.00 18.21
CA ASN A 285 9.91 5.14 17.21
C ASN A 285 11.21 5.72 17.80
N ARG A 286 11.15 6.49 18.89
CA ARG A 286 12.34 6.97 19.65
C ARG A 286 13.41 7.67 18.79
N ASP A 287 13.02 8.39 17.75
CA ASP A 287 13.96 9.22 16.99
C ASP A 287 14.46 10.36 17.90
N PRO A 288 15.78 10.62 18.02
CA PRO A 288 16.28 11.68 18.91
C PRO A 288 15.80 13.09 18.54
N HIS A 289 15.33 13.32 17.31
CA HIS A 289 14.93 14.63 16.80
C HIS A 289 13.42 14.88 16.92
N ILE A 290 12.58 13.85 16.78
CA ILE A 290 11.12 13.94 16.83
C ILE A 290 10.56 12.76 17.64
N GLN A 291 10.16 13.04 18.88
CA GLN A 291 9.60 12.05 19.83
C GLN A 291 8.16 12.36 20.22
N SER A 292 7.67 13.57 19.92
CA SER A 292 6.34 14.03 20.30
C SER A 292 5.78 14.95 19.23
N LEU A 293 4.46 14.94 19.07
CA LEU A 293 3.72 15.88 18.23
C LEU A 293 3.93 17.33 18.65
N ALA A 294 4.26 17.59 19.91
CA ALA A 294 4.58 18.94 20.39
C ALA A 294 5.83 19.55 19.71
N GLN A 295 6.72 18.71 19.15
CA GLN A 295 7.92 19.13 18.43
C GLN A 295 7.66 19.35 16.94
N VAL A 296 6.48 18.95 16.44
CA VAL A 296 6.14 19.01 15.02
C VAL A 296 5.41 20.31 14.73
N ASN A 297 5.88 21.05 13.71
CA ASN A 297 5.14 22.20 13.20
C ASN A 297 3.90 21.72 12.43
N PRO A 298 2.67 22.04 12.87
CA PRO A 298 1.46 21.58 12.20
C PRO A 298 1.36 22.03 10.74
N ARG A 299 2.09 23.09 10.37
CA ARG A 299 2.10 23.62 9.01
C ARG A 299 2.84 22.77 7.99
N ASP A 300 3.71 21.91 8.47
CA ASP A 300 4.55 21.07 7.63
C ASP A 300 3.96 19.64 7.53
N ILE A 301 2.92 19.32 8.32
CA ILE A 301 2.25 18.01 8.32
C ILE A 301 1.50 17.79 7.00
N PHE A 302 0.70 18.76 6.60
CA PHE A 302 -0.16 18.68 5.42
C PHE A 302 -0.13 20.03 4.68
N PRO A 303 -0.03 20.04 3.34
CA PRO A 303 0.19 21.26 2.58
C PRO A 303 -0.93 22.28 2.80
N HIS A 304 -0.54 23.50 3.14
CA HIS A 304 -1.46 24.64 3.27
C HIS A 304 -1.69 25.30 1.91
N LEU A 305 -2.58 24.69 1.14
CA LEU A 305 -2.99 25.22 -0.15
C LEU A 305 -4.11 26.28 0.00
N PRO A 306 -4.13 27.31 -0.86
CA PRO A 306 -5.26 28.23 -0.97
C PRO A 306 -6.57 27.46 -1.19
N ARG A 307 -7.70 27.95 -0.64
CA ARG A 307 -8.99 27.25 -0.76
C ARG A 307 -9.50 27.15 -2.20
N ASP A 308 -9.03 28.02 -3.09
CA ASP A 308 -9.33 28.03 -4.52
C ASP A 308 -8.37 27.16 -5.34
N ASP A 309 -7.36 26.53 -4.73
CA ASP A 309 -6.47 25.57 -5.39
C ASP A 309 -7.25 24.30 -5.80
N PRO A 310 -7.19 23.86 -7.07
CA PRO A 310 -7.95 22.72 -7.56
C PRO A 310 -7.81 21.44 -6.72
N GLN A 311 -6.65 21.23 -6.08
CA GLN A 311 -6.40 20.05 -5.25
C GLN A 311 -7.28 20.00 -4.00
N VAL A 312 -7.65 21.16 -3.43
CA VAL A 312 -8.40 21.24 -2.17
C VAL A 312 -9.76 21.93 -2.29
N LYS A 313 -10.02 22.61 -3.41
CA LYS A 313 -11.22 23.40 -3.67
C LYS A 313 -12.53 22.62 -3.52
N PHE A 314 -12.53 21.35 -3.92
CA PHE A 314 -13.71 20.48 -3.88
C PHE A 314 -13.67 19.44 -2.75
N THR A 315 -12.75 19.60 -1.80
CA THR A 315 -12.70 18.75 -0.60
C THR A 315 -13.93 18.94 0.28
N GLU A 316 -14.23 17.93 1.10
CA GLU A 316 -15.34 17.96 2.04
C GLU A 316 -14.87 18.50 3.40
N PRO A 317 -15.25 19.73 3.82
CA PRO A 317 -14.72 20.32 5.05
C PRO A 317 -15.07 19.51 6.31
N ALA A 318 -16.19 18.78 6.28
CA ALA A 318 -16.62 17.91 7.38
C ALA A 318 -15.67 16.72 7.64
N ASN A 319 -14.78 16.41 6.69
CA ASN A 319 -13.79 15.35 6.80
C ASN A 319 -12.40 15.85 7.22
N ALA A 320 -12.20 17.16 7.41
CA ALA A 320 -10.91 17.75 7.75
C ALA A 320 -10.37 17.26 9.10
N VAL A 321 -9.11 16.85 9.12
CA VAL A 321 -8.37 16.57 10.37
C VAL A 321 -8.07 17.88 11.08
N HIS A 322 -8.10 17.86 12.42
CA HIS A 322 -7.81 19.03 13.26
C HIS A 322 -6.30 19.31 13.37
N TRP A 323 -5.58 19.46 12.25
CA TRP A 323 -4.11 19.57 12.18
C TRP A 323 -3.50 20.50 13.25
N ALA A 324 -4.01 21.72 13.35
CA ALA A 324 -3.52 22.74 14.28
C ALA A 324 -3.76 22.41 15.77
N LYS A 325 -4.64 21.45 16.08
CA LYS A 325 -4.97 21.03 17.46
C LYS A 325 -4.37 19.69 17.85
N LEU A 326 -3.75 18.95 16.92
CA LEU A 326 -3.21 17.62 17.23
C LEU A 326 -2.18 17.67 18.36
N ALA A 327 -1.25 18.66 18.33
CA ALA A 327 -0.28 18.85 19.40
C ALA A 327 -0.93 19.19 20.75
N SER A 328 -2.00 19.99 20.77
CA SER A 328 -2.72 20.27 22.03
C SER A 328 -3.45 19.03 22.56
N TYR A 329 -4.06 18.23 21.68
CA TYR A 329 -4.68 16.97 22.07
C TYR A 329 -3.67 15.99 22.65
N ALA A 330 -2.44 15.95 22.10
CA ALA A 330 -1.35 15.14 22.61
C ALA A 330 -0.76 15.66 23.93
N ALA A 331 -0.76 16.97 24.17
CA ALA A 331 -0.27 17.55 25.42
C ALA A 331 -1.22 17.31 26.60
N ASP A 332 -2.53 17.25 26.35
CA ASP A 332 -3.56 16.98 27.36
C ASP A 332 -3.71 15.48 27.69
N LEU A 333 -2.84 14.62 27.15
CA LEU A 333 -2.85 13.19 27.39
C LEU A 333 -2.54 12.87 28.85
N SER A 334 -3.58 12.48 29.59
CA SER A 334 -3.40 11.85 30.89
C SER A 334 -2.82 10.44 30.71
N PRO A 335 -2.01 9.96 31.67
CA PRO A 335 -1.60 8.55 31.70
C PRO A 335 -2.83 7.65 31.61
N SER A 336 -2.68 6.52 30.92
CA SER A 336 -3.75 5.54 30.80
C SER A 336 -4.25 5.10 32.18
N THR A 337 -5.57 5.13 32.34
CA THR A 337 -6.27 4.58 33.51
C THR A 337 -6.34 3.05 33.44
N ARG A 338 -5.99 2.45 32.30
CA ARG A 338 -5.98 1.01 32.05
C ARG A 338 -4.55 0.46 32.15
N PRO A 339 -4.28 -0.45 33.11
CA PRO A 339 -2.94 -1.03 33.27
C PRO A 339 -2.41 -1.65 31.97
N GLY A 340 -1.22 -1.22 31.54
CA GLY A 340 -0.53 -1.77 30.37
C GLY A 340 -1.14 -1.41 29.00
N LYS A 341 -2.03 -0.41 28.93
CA LYS A 341 -2.69 0.02 27.68
C LYS A 341 -2.40 1.49 27.38
N SER A 342 -2.48 1.87 26.11
CA SER A 342 -2.39 3.27 25.69
C SER A 342 -3.61 4.09 26.16
N ALA A 343 -3.40 5.38 26.42
CA ALA A 343 -4.46 6.32 26.79
C ALA A 343 -5.52 6.52 25.70
N ILE A 344 -5.27 6.06 24.46
CA ILE A 344 -6.26 6.07 23.38
C ILE A 344 -7.56 5.36 23.78
N TYR A 345 -7.48 4.35 24.65
CA TYR A 345 -8.64 3.57 25.10
C TYR A 345 -9.48 4.25 26.19
N ASP A 346 -9.04 5.40 26.68
CA ASP A 346 -9.75 6.21 27.67
C ASP A 346 -10.50 7.38 27.03
N VAL A 347 -10.43 7.50 25.70
CA VAL A 347 -11.20 8.50 24.94
C VAL A 347 -12.71 8.31 25.20
N PRO A 348 -13.44 9.37 25.58
CA PRO A 348 -14.86 9.28 25.90
C PRO A 348 -15.68 8.61 24.80
N ASN A 349 -16.63 7.76 25.20
CA ASN A 349 -17.55 7.03 24.32
C ASN A 349 -16.90 6.09 23.29
N LEU A 350 -15.59 5.85 23.34
CA LEU A 350 -14.90 4.97 22.39
C LEU A 350 -15.46 3.54 22.39
N GLU A 351 -15.72 2.97 23.56
CA GLU A 351 -16.34 1.65 23.68
C GLU A 351 -17.70 1.58 22.96
N ASN A 352 -18.54 2.61 23.16
CA ASN A 352 -19.86 2.68 22.51
C ASN A 352 -19.72 2.76 20.99
N ALA A 353 -18.77 3.57 20.49
CA ALA A 353 -18.50 3.67 19.06
C ALA A 353 -18.03 2.34 18.46
N VAL A 354 -17.05 1.68 19.10
CA VAL A 354 -16.53 0.38 18.67
C VAL A 354 -17.65 -0.67 18.61
N ARG A 355 -18.49 -0.76 19.66
CA ARG A 355 -19.64 -1.68 19.68
C ARG A 355 -20.66 -1.33 18.60
N ALA A 356 -20.93 -0.05 18.37
CA ALA A 356 -21.87 0.40 17.34
C ALA A 356 -21.40 -0.01 15.94
N LEU A 357 -20.12 0.21 15.60
CA LEU A 357 -19.55 -0.17 14.31
C LEU A 357 -19.70 -1.67 14.01
N GLU A 358 -19.41 -2.52 15.00
CA GLU A 358 -19.59 -3.97 14.84
C GLU A 358 -21.06 -4.34 14.66
N GLN A 359 -21.96 -3.75 15.43
CA GLN A 359 -23.40 -4.04 15.33
C GLN A 359 -23.99 -3.54 14.00
N ILE A 360 -23.50 -2.43 13.44
CA ILE A 360 -23.90 -1.98 12.10
C ILE A 360 -23.50 -3.03 11.07
N ARG A 361 -22.25 -3.52 11.10
CA ARG A 361 -21.77 -4.56 10.18
C ARG A 361 -22.62 -5.84 10.31
N ILE A 362 -22.74 -6.37 11.52
CA ILE A 362 -23.41 -7.65 11.77
C ILE A 362 -24.87 -7.59 11.28
N ARG A 363 -25.63 -6.59 11.72
CA ARG A 363 -27.08 -6.53 11.44
C ARG A 363 -27.41 -6.16 10.00
N PHE A 364 -26.66 -5.23 9.42
CA PHE A 364 -27.06 -4.62 8.15
C PHE A 364 -26.25 -5.12 6.95
N PHE A 365 -25.20 -5.90 7.18
CA PHE A 365 -24.44 -6.56 6.13
C PHE A 365 -24.48 -8.09 6.27
N GLU A 366 -24.04 -8.65 7.40
CA GLU A 366 -23.87 -10.11 7.53
C GLU A 366 -25.21 -10.86 7.68
N GLU A 367 -26.11 -10.36 8.52
CA GLU A 367 -27.48 -10.90 8.66
C GLU A 367 -28.26 -10.70 7.36
N TRP A 368 -28.09 -9.55 6.69
CA TRP A 368 -28.70 -9.30 5.37
C TRP A 368 -28.20 -10.30 4.32
N MET A 369 -26.89 -10.53 4.19
CA MET A 369 -26.33 -11.53 3.28
C MET A 369 -26.88 -12.92 3.59
N SER A 370 -27.04 -13.25 4.87
CA SER A 370 -27.53 -14.56 5.31
C SER A 370 -29.01 -14.74 5.02
N ALA A 371 -29.83 -13.72 5.27
CA ALA A 371 -31.26 -13.73 4.97
C ALA A 371 -31.57 -13.92 3.47
N HIS A 372 -30.69 -13.44 2.59
CA HIS A 372 -30.85 -13.54 1.13
C HIS A 372 -30.01 -14.67 0.50
N ASN A 373 -29.31 -15.46 1.32
CA ASN A 373 -28.42 -16.54 0.90
C ASN A 373 -27.36 -16.06 -0.12
N TYR A 374 -26.75 -14.90 0.11
CA TYR A 374 -25.59 -14.46 -0.66
C TYR A 374 -24.29 -14.96 -0.02
N ASP A 375 -23.40 -15.47 -0.88
CA ASP A 375 -22.03 -15.81 -0.52
C ASP A 375 -21.14 -14.57 -0.57
N PHE A 376 -21.30 -13.74 -1.61
CA PHE A 376 -20.48 -12.56 -1.84
C PHE A 376 -21.30 -11.36 -2.31
N VAL A 377 -20.74 -10.17 -2.17
CA VAL A 377 -21.13 -8.98 -2.93
C VAL A 377 -20.02 -8.66 -3.91
N ALA A 378 -20.32 -8.28 -5.15
CA ALA A 378 -19.31 -7.84 -6.11
C ALA A 378 -19.73 -6.59 -6.89
N PHE A 379 -18.78 -5.72 -7.23
CA PHE A 379 -19.04 -4.50 -8.02
C PHE A 379 -17.74 -3.94 -8.64
N PRO A 380 -17.83 -3.17 -9.75
CA PRO A 380 -16.73 -2.34 -10.24
C PRO A 380 -16.11 -1.50 -9.12
N ALA A 381 -14.79 -1.41 -9.06
CA ALA A 381 -14.11 -0.76 -7.94
C ALA A 381 -14.33 0.75 -7.87
N ALA A 382 -14.66 1.41 -8.98
CA ALA A 382 -15.01 2.83 -9.07
C ALA A 382 -15.93 3.07 -10.28
N GLY A 383 -16.51 4.27 -10.34
CA GLY A 383 -17.39 4.70 -11.42
C GLY A 383 -16.66 5.32 -12.62
N ASP A 384 -15.44 5.81 -12.41
CA ASP A 384 -14.56 6.33 -13.46
C ASP A 384 -13.11 6.44 -12.96
N VAL A 385 -12.19 6.85 -13.84
CA VAL A 385 -10.81 7.21 -13.52
C VAL A 385 -10.59 8.68 -13.83
N ALA A 386 -10.19 9.45 -12.81
CA ALA A 386 -9.95 10.88 -12.95
C ALA A 386 -8.71 11.22 -13.79
N ARG A 387 -8.77 12.38 -14.47
CA ARG A 387 -7.67 12.91 -15.29
C ARG A 387 -6.47 13.32 -14.46
N ALA A 388 -5.28 13.15 -15.03
CA ALA A 388 -4.01 13.41 -14.35
C ALA A 388 -3.86 14.87 -13.92
N ASP A 389 -4.44 15.83 -14.63
CA ASP A 389 -4.40 17.28 -14.40
C ASP A 389 -5.44 17.81 -13.40
N ALA A 390 -6.12 16.94 -12.66
CA ALA A 390 -7.04 17.32 -11.57
C ALA A 390 -6.39 18.15 -10.44
N ASP A 391 -5.06 18.23 -10.39
CA ASP A 391 -4.31 19.09 -9.49
C ASP A 391 -4.15 20.54 -9.96
N VAL A 392 -4.50 20.85 -11.22
CA VAL A 392 -4.29 22.17 -11.83
C VAL A 392 -5.47 22.67 -12.69
N ASP A 393 -6.33 21.78 -13.18
CA ASP A 393 -7.52 22.12 -13.96
C ASP A 393 -8.79 21.93 -13.13
N ASP A 394 -9.60 22.98 -13.04
CA ASP A 394 -10.82 23.02 -12.23
C ASP A 394 -11.87 21.98 -12.67
N ARG A 395 -11.99 21.72 -13.98
CA ARG A 395 -12.98 20.76 -14.49
C ARG A 395 -12.59 19.33 -14.14
N SER A 396 -11.32 19.02 -14.33
CA SER A 396 -10.72 17.73 -13.97
C SER A 396 -10.76 17.50 -12.46
N ALA A 397 -10.49 18.53 -11.67
CA ALA A 397 -10.62 18.52 -10.22
C ALA A 397 -12.07 18.25 -9.77
N GLN A 398 -13.04 18.98 -10.32
CA GLN A 398 -14.46 18.79 -9.99
C GLN A 398 -14.93 17.36 -10.27
N HIS A 399 -14.52 16.79 -11.40
CA HIS A 399 -14.81 15.38 -11.72
C HIS A 399 -14.10 14.43 -10.75
N ALA A 400 -12.82 14.64 -10.46
CA ALA A 400 -12.05 13.82 -9.54
C ALA A 400 -12.60 13.79 -8.10
N TRP A 401 -13.32 14.84 -7.69
CA TRP A 401 -13.97 14.95 -6.39
C TRP A 401 -15.45 14.53 -6.38
N THR A 402 -15.98 14.02 -7.51
CA THR A 402 -17.36 13.52 -7.60
C THR A 402 -17.50 12.15 -6.92
N ASP A 403 -18.64 11.90 -6.27
CA ASP A 403 -18.92 10.59 -5.68
C ASP A 403 -18.93 9.48 -6.76
N GLY A 404 -18.39 8.31 -6.43
CA GLY A 404 -18.07 7.26 -7.42
C GLY A 404 -16.68 7.38 -8.06
N VAL A 405 -16.05 8.57 -8.05
CA VAL A 405 -14.70 8.80 -8.61
C VAL A 405 -13.68 9.15 -7.52
N LYS A 406 -14.08 9.94 -6.52
CA LYS A 406 -13.19 10.43 -5.45
C LYS A 406 -12.60 9.33 -4.58
N TYR A 407 -13.33 8.22 -4.43
CA TYR A 407 -12.98 7.01 -3.68
C TYR A 407 -13.37 5.78 -4.51
N SER A 408 -12.84 4.61 -4.15
CA SER A 408 -13.46 3.37 -4.61
C SER A 408 -14.85 3.18 -4.02
N HIS A 409 -15.74 2.51 -4.76
CA HIS A 409 -17.08 2.16 -4.35
C HIS A 409 -17.12 1.48 -2.97
N GLY A 410 -18.23 1.72 -2.25
CA GLY A 410 -18.36 1.42 -0.82
C GLY A 410 -17.81 2.51 0.11
N ASN A 411 -17.09 3.50 -0.43
CA ASN A 411 -16.60 4.69 0.28
C ASN A 411 -15.90 4.30 1.60
N ARG A 412 -16.10 5.09 2.65
CA ARG A 412 -15.54 4.86 3.99
C ARG A 412 -16.19 3.69 4.74
N ALA A 413 -17.42 3.34 4.39
CA ALA A 413 -18.22 2.37 5.14
C ALA A 413 -17.52 1.01 5.25
N LEU A 414 -16.92 0.53 4.16
CA LEU A 414 -16.26 -0.78 4.15
C LEU A 414 -15.15 -0.90 5.20
N ARG A 415 -14.28 0.11 5.29
CA ARG A 415 -13.18 0.13 6.27
C ARG A 415 -13.66 0.45 7.67
N HIS A 416 -14.54 1.44 7.84
CA HIS A 416 -15.03 1.83 9.15
C HIS A 416 -15.83 0.69 9.82
N LEU A 417 -16.47 -0.18 9.03
CA LEU A 417 -17.20 -1.36 9.51
C LEU A 417 -16.36 -2.65 9.53
N GLY A 418 -15.16 -2.66 8.93
CA GLY A 418 -14.29 -3.83 8.90
C GLY A 418 -14.79 -4.94 7.98
N ILE A 419 -15.42 -4.59 6.85
CA ILE A 419 -15.92 -5.55 5.84
C ILE A 419 -14.76 -5.95 4.92
N PRO A 420 -14.27 -7.21 4.97
CA PRO A 420 -13.12 -7.63 4.16
C PRO A 420 -13.43 -7.56 2.66
N SER A 421 -12.39 -7.35 1.87
CA SER A 421 -12.54 -7.27 0.41
C SER A 421 -11.31 -7.75 -0.34
N VAL A 422 -11.54 -8.30 -1.55
CA VAL A 422 -10.48 -8.56 -2.52
C VAL A 422 -10.83 -7.86 -3.83
N THR A 423 -9.90 -7.08 -4.36
CA THR A 423 -10.01 -6.46 -5.68
C THR A 423 -9.13 -7.24 -6.64
N VAL A 424 -9.69 -7.62 -7.79
CA VAL A 424 -8.99 -8.31 -8.88
C VAL A 424 -9.24 -7.56 -10.20
N PRO A 425 -8.37 -7.68 -11.21
CA PRO A 425 -8.56 -6.96 -12.48
C PRO A 425 -9.88 -7.34 -13.17
N MET A 426 -10.74 -6.35 -13.45
CA MET A 426 -11.97 -6.54 -14.22
C MET A 426 -11.70 -6.43 -15.73
N GLY A 427 -10.76 -5.56 -16.09
CA GLY A 427 -10.27 -5.34 -17.45
C GLY A 427 -9.85 -3.89 -17.66
N ILE A 428 -9.91 -3.43 -18.91
CA ILE A 428 -9.49 -2.09 -19.33
C ILE A 428 -10.72 -1.34 -19.86
N LEU A 429 -10.91 -0.10 -19.40
CA LEU A 429 -11.94 0.81 -19.93
C LEU A 429 -11.60 1.18 -21.38
N ASP A 430 -12.61 1.22 -22.24
CA ASP A 430 -12.42 1.44 -23.67
C ASP A 430 -12.11 2.89 -24.04
N ASP A 431 -12.56 3.85 -23.24
CA ASP A 431 -12.36 5.29 -23.43
C ASP A 431 -10.98 5.77 -22.94
N SER A 432 -10.72 5.64 -21.65
CA SER A 432 -9.53 6.12 -20.94
C SER A 432 -8.32 5.21 -21.13
N LYS A 433 -8.54 3.96 -21.59
CA LYS A 433 -7.52 2.89 -21.62
C LYS A 433 -6.92 2.59 -20.24
N MET A 434 -7.62 2.96 -19.17
CA MET A 434 -7.22 2.68 -17.80
C MET A 434 -7.79 1.35 -17.31
N PRO A 435 -7.05 0.61 -16.47
CA PRO A 435 -7.61 -0.54 -15.78
C PRO A 435 -8.75 -0.18 -14.83
N MET A 436 -9.66 -1.12 -14.63
CA MET A 436 -10.68 -1.09 -13.58
C MET A 436 -10.70 -2.44 -12.84
N GLY A 437 -10.84 -2.39 -11.52
CA GLY A 437 -10.95 -3.56 -10.67
C GLY A 437 -12.40 -4.04 -10.48
N LEU A 438 -12.55 -5.33 -10.16
CA LEU A 438 -13.77 -5.93 -9.62
C LEU A 438 -13.53 -6.20 -8.13
N THR A 439 -14.29 -5.55 -7.26
CA THR A 439 -14.18 -5.74 -5.81
C THR A 439 -15.19 -6.78 -5.37
N PHE A 440 -14.74 -7.81 -4.65
CA PHE A 440 -15.58 -8.74 -3.90
C PHE A 440 -15.57 -8.40 -2.42
N LEU A 441 -16.71 -8.57 -1.75
CA LEU A 441 -16.87 -8.51 -0.31
C LEU A 441 -17.39 -9.85 0.23
N SER A 442 -16.99 -10.20 1.45
CA SER A 442 -17.57 -11.30 2.23
C SER A 442 -17.93 -10.82 3.63
N ARG A 443 -18.58 -11.70 4.41
CA ARG A 443 -18.72 -11.51 5.86
C ARG A 443 -17.35 -11.37 6.51
N ALA A 444 -17.27 -10.63 7.63
CA ALA A 444 -16.04 -10.54 8.37
C ALA A 444 -15.58 -11.93 8.81
N TYR A 445 -14.27 -12.16 8.73
CA TYR A 445 -13.58 -13.40 9.08
C TYR A 445 -13.86 -14.60 8.16
N ASP A 446 -14.58 -14.39 7.04
CA ASP A 446 -14.70 -15.34 5.93
C ASP A 446 -13.68 -15.06 4.79
N ASP A 447 -12.57 -14.40 5.15
CA ASP A 447 -11.54 -13.90 4.23
C ASP A 447 -10.93 -15.00 3.37
N PHE A 448 -10.83 -16.24 3.86
CA PHE A 448 -10.33 -17.32 3.03
C PHE A 448 -11.28 -17.62 1.87
N SER A 449 -12.59 -17.75 2.13
CA SER A 449 -13.59 -17.96 1.08
C SER A 449 -13.60 -16.80 0.07
N LEU A 450 -13.41 -15.57 0.55
CA LEU A 450 -13.24 -14.38 -0.28
C LEU A 450 -12.03 -14.45 -1.20
N LEU A 451 -10.86 -14.81 -0.67
CA LEU A 451 -9.64 -14.99 -1.47
C LEU A 451 -9.81 -16.10 -2.50
N GLN A 452 -10.50 -17.19 -2.14
CA GLN A 452 -10.81 -18.27 -3.09
C GLN A 452 -11.74 -17.79 -4.22
N ALA A 453 -12.69 -16.88 -3.95
CA ALA A 453 -13.54 -16.28 -4.97
C ALA A 453 -12.75 -15.39 -5.93
N GLY A 454 -11.86 -14.53 -5.40
CA GLY A 454 -10.96 -13.70 -6.21
C GLY A 454 -10.07 -14.54 -7.13
N TYR A 455 -9.50 -15.63 -6.59
CA TYR A 455 -8.69 -16.58 -7.36
C TYR A 455 -9.48 -17.28 -8.45
N ALA A 456 -10.66 -17.83 -8.13
CA ALA A 456 -11.52 -18.47 -9.12
C ALA A 456 -11.89 -17.53 -10.27
N TYR A 457 -12.23 -16.26 -9.96
CA TYR A 457 -12.51 -15.25 -10.98
C TYR A 457 -11.27 -14.97 -11.85
N GLU A 458 -10.10 -14.74 -11.25
CA GLU A 458 -8.86 -14.47 -11.98
C GLU A 458 -8.49 -15.64 -12.91
N GLN A 459 -8.54 -16.88 -12.41
CA GLN A 459 -8.16 -18.05 -13.20
C GLN A 459 -9.09 -18.29 -14.39
N ASN A 460 -10.37 -17.91 -14.27
CA ASN A 460 -11.34 -18.00 -15.35
C ASN A 460 -11.21 -16.85 -16.36
N SER A 461 -10.97 -15.62 -15.88
CA SER A 461 -11.09 -14.39 -16.67
C SER A 461 -9.76 -13.89 -17.26
N LYS A 462 -8.65 -14.03 -16.52
CA LYS A 462 -7.28 -13.61 -16.90
C LYS A 462 -7.20 -12.17 -17.46
N ARG A 463 -7.89 -11.23 -16.81
CA ARG A 463 -8.11 -9.86 -17.33
C ARG A 463 -6.95 -8.87 -17.13
N ARG A 464 -5.88 -9.26 -16.44
CA ARG A 464 -4.72 -8.37 -16.28
C ARG A 464 -4.03 -8.14 -17.63
N VAL A 465 -3.69 -6.89 -17.91
CA VAL A 465 -2.89 -6.47 -19.08
C VAL A 465 -1.61 -5.79 -18.58
N LEU A 466 -0.49 -5.99 -19.27
CA LEU A 466 0.75 -5.28 -18.93
C LEU A 466 0.63 -3.79 -19.28
N PRO A 467 1.17 -2.88 -18.46
CA PRO A 467 1.12 -1.46 -18.78
C PRO A 467 1.95 -1.13 -20.03
N PRO A 468 1.40 -0.41 -21.03
CA PRO A 468 2.12 -0.09 -22.27
C PRO A 468 3.28 0.90 -22.09
N LEU A 469 3.31 1.71 -21.02
CA LEU A 469 4.35 2.74 -20.83
C LEU A 469 5.61 2.20 -20.15
N THR A 470 5.59 0.95 -19.68
CA THR A 470 6.73 0.27 -19.04
C THR A 470 6.91 -1.11 -19.68
N PRO A 471 7.28 -1.17 -20.98
CA PRO A 471 7.54 -2.44 -21.63
C PRO A 471 8.79 -3.11 -21.02
N PRO A 472 8.92 -4.44 -21.15
CA PRO A 472 10.14 -5.13 -20.73
C PRO A 472 11.38 -4.54 -21.40
N LEU A 473 12.44 -4.33 -20.63
CA LEU A 473 13.76 -4.00 -21.17
C LEU A 473 14.37 -5.24 -21.83
N ALA A 474 15.30 -5.04 -22.76
CA ALA A 474 16.05 -6.15 -23.36
C ALA A 474 16.84 -6.96 -22.31
N SER A 475 17.16 -6.33 -21.17
CA SER A 475 17.81 -6.94 -20.01
C SER A 475 16.87 -7.69 -19.06
N ASP A 476 15.55 -7.60 -19.23
CA ASP A 476 14.57 -8.21 -18.32
C ASP A 476 14.39 -9.72 -18.60
N THR A 477 15.51 -10.44 -18.61
CA THR A 477 15.56 -11.89 -18.79
C THR A 477 16.04 -12.54 -17.50
N ILE A 478 15.14 -13.20 -16.78
CA ILE A 478 15.54 -14.15 -15.75
C ILE A 478 15.80 -15.47 -16.47
N ALA A 479 17.07 -15.74 -16.81
CA ALA A 479 17.45 -17.07 -17.26
C ALA A 479 17.07 -18.06 -16.16
N LYS A 480 16.35 -19.12 -16.55
CA LYS A 480 15.99 -20.22 -15.66
C LYS A 480 17.25 -21.04 -15.41
N HIS A 481 18.15 -20.47 -14.64
CA HIS A 481 19.38 -21.13 -14.26
C HIS A 481 19.05 -22.10 -13.14
N ASP A 482 19.31 -23.38 -13.37
CA ASP A 482 19.46 -24.38 -12.31
C ASP A 482 20.78 -24.13 -11.54
N ILE A 483 21.09 -22.87 -11.18
CA ILE A 483 22.23 -22.57 -10.33
C ILE A 483 21.85 -23.03 -8.92
N VAL A 484 22.36 -24.19 -8.54
CA VAL A 484 22.39 -24.62 -7.16
C VAL A 484 23.50 -23.82 -6.48
N PHE A 485 23.15 -22.75 -5.78
CA PHE A 485 24.12 -21.98 -5.03
C PHE A 485 24.78 -22.87 -3.96
N SER A 486 26.05 -23.20 -4.17
CA SER A 486 26.81 -24.18 -3.39
C SER A 486 27.89 -23.52 -2.53
N GLU A 487 28.47 -22.41 -3.03
CA GLU A 487 29.56 -21.71 -2.38
C GLU A 487 29.08 -20.58 -1.44
N PRO A 488 29.74 -20.37 -0.29
CA PRO A 488 29.30 -19.42 0.72
C PRO A 488 29.41 -17.95 0.26
N ARG A 489 28.57 -17.09 0.84
CA ARG A 489 28.54 -15.64 0.54
C ARG A 489 29.87 -14.97 0.88
N PRO A 490 30.55 -14.30 -0.07
CA PRO A 490 31.76 -13.56 0.25
C PRO A 490 31.44 -12.36 1.15
N GLY A 491 32.40 -11.94 1.98
CA GLY A 491 32.29 -10.64 2.64
C GLY A 491 32.39 -9.52 1.61
N LEU A 492 31.51 -8.53 1.67
CA LEU A 492 31.56 -7.32 0.83
C LEU A 492 31.57 -6.09 1.73
N LEU A 493 32.62 -5.28 1.62
CA LEU A 493 32.76 -4.02 2.31
C LEU A 493 32.93 -2.88 1.30
N ILE A 494 32.04 -1.91 1.32
CA ILE A 494 32.17 -0.66 0.55
C ILE A 494 32.72 0.42 1.47
N THR A 495 33.92 0.91 1.20
CA THR A 495 34.58 1.97 1.98
C THR A 495 34.27 3.35 1.43
N LYS A 496 34.00 3.46 0.13
CA LYS A 496 33.60 4.71 -0.53
C LYS A 496 32.61 4.42 -1.66
N CYS A 497 31.60 5.27 -1.77
CA CYS A 497 30.65 5.29 -2.87
C CYS A 497 30.08 6.71 -2.93
N CYS A 498 30.56 7.51 -3.87
CA CYS A 498 30.19 8.92 -4.01
C CYS A 498 30.06 9.33 -5.48
N ALA A 499 29.28 10.39 -5.71
CA ALA A 499 29.09 11.02 -6.99
C ALA A 499 29.59 12.47 -6.93
N THR A 500 30.23 12.94 -8.00
CA THR A 500 30.69 14.32 -8.16
C THR A 500 30.39 14.81 -9.58
N ALA A 501 30.06 16.08 -9.73
CA ALA A 501 29.90 16.67 -11.07
C ALA A 501 31.24 16.66 -11.83
N ALA A 502 31.23 16.12 -13.05
CA ALA A 502 32.35 16.14 -13.97
C ALA A 502 32.38 17.47 -14.78
N GLN A 503 33.53 17.77 -15.40
CA GLN A 503 33.72 19.04 -16.14
C GLN A 503 32.90 19.13 -17.43
N ASP A 504 32.50 18.00 -17.99
CA ASP A 504 31.68 17.86 -19.19
C ASP A 504 30.16 17.88 -18.91
N GLY A 505 29.76 17.96 -17.64
CA GLY A 505 28.35 17.98 -17.21
C GLY A 505 27.79 16.62 -16.80
N ASP A 506 28.55 15.54 -16.95
CA ASP A 506 28.17 14.23 -16.44
C ASP A 506 28.40 14.11 -14.92
N ILE A 507 27.94 13.00 -14.34
CA ILE A 507 28.18 12.62 -12.95
C ILE A 507 29.25 11.54 -12.92
N GLN A 508 30.39 11.85 -12.30
CA GLN A 508 31.43 10.88 -12.02
C GLN A 508 31.13 10.12 -10.71
N VAL A 509 31.11 8.80 -10.79
CA VAL A 509 30.84 7.87 -9.69
C VAL A 509 32.10 7.10 -9.33
N SER A 510 32.52 7.25 -8.08
CA SER A 510 33.72 6.61 -7.51
C SER A 510 33.32 5.62 -6.42
N ILE A 511 33.74 4.37 -6.58
CA ILE A 511 33.42 3.26 -5.68
C ILE A 511 34.71 2.56 -5.28
N GLU A 512 34.92 2.40 -3.98
CA GLU A 512 36.07 1.69 -3.42
C GLU A 512 35.58 0.70 -2.36
N GLY A 513 36.17 -0.49 -2.34
CA GLY A 513 35.80 -1.52 -1.40
C GLY A 513 36.74 -2.71 -1.37
N ALA A 514 36.30 -3.73 -0.65
CA ALA A 514 36.99 -5.01 -0.55
C ALA A 514 36.00 -6.17 -0.56
N VAL A 515 36.40 -7.27 -1.18
CA VAL A 515 35.70 -8.55 -1.16
C VAL A 515 36.57 -9.57 -0.44
N SER A 516 36.02 -10.26 0.55
CA SER A 516 36.77 -11.24 1.35
C SER A 516 36.15 -12.63 1.31
N ALA A 517 36.98 -13.65 1.53
CA ALA A 517 36.53 -15.02 1.66
C ALA A 517 35.56 -15.18 2.84
N ALA A 518 34.59 -16.08 2.69
CA ALA A 518 33.67 -16.42 3.78
C ALA A 518 34.37 -17.37 4.78
N PRO A 519 34.01 -17.36 6.07
CA PRO A 519 34.49 -18.37 7.01
C PRO A 519 34.12 -19.78 6.52
N GLY A 520 35.12 -20.64 6.28
CA GLY A 520 34.91 -22.03 5.83
C GLY A 520 34.90 -22.24 4.31
N SER A 521 35.19 -21.23 3.48
CA SER A 521 35.17 -21.33 2.00
C SER A 521 36.30 -22.16 1.35
N GLY A 522 37.00 -23.01 2.12
CA GLY A 522 38.09 -23.85 1.61
C GLY A 522 39.22 -23.06 0.93
N ASP A 523 39.96 -23.73 0.04
CA ASP A 523 41.12 -23.18 -0.68
C ASP A 523 40.75 -22.45 -2.00
N ASN A 524 39.48 -22.49 -2.42
CA ASN A 524 39.00 -21.96 -3.71
C ASN A 524 38.20 -20.65 -3.55
N PHE A 525 38.87 -19.55 -3.21
CA PHE A 525 38.26 -18.22 -3.22
C PHE A 525 38.60 -17.45 -4.51
N SER A 526 37.60 -17.22 -5.36
CA SER A 526 37.72 -16.49 -6.63
C SER A 526 36.57 -15.48 -6.74
N PRO A 527 36.73 -14.27 -6.18
CA PRO A 527 35.65 -13.29 -6.14
C PRO A 527 35.34 -12.75 -7.55
N THR A 528 34.07 -12.78 -7.93
CA THR A 528 33.54 -12.07 -9.10
C THR A 528 32.79 -10.83 -8.63
N LEU A 529 33.02 -9.68 -9.27
CA LEU A 529 32.35 -8.43 -8.95
C LEU A 529 31.56 -7.91 -10.16
N GLU A 530 30.33 -7.50 -9.91
CA GLU A 530 29.50 -6.77 -10.87
C GLU A 530 29.09 -5.44 -10.24
N ILE A 531 29.38 -4.35 -10.93
CA ILE A 531 28.96 -3.02 -10.51
C ILE A 531 28.00 -2.48 -11.54
N TYR A 532 26.91 -1.87 -11.09
CA TYR A 532 25.93 -1.20 -11.92
C TYR A 532 25.78 0.24 -11.45
N VAL A 533 25.78 1.18 -12.39
CA VAL A 533 25.49 2.60 -12.18
C VAL A 533 24.30 2.95 -13.06
N ASP A 534 23.20 3.40 -12.45
CA ASP A 534 21.92 3.69 -13.12
C ASP A 534 21.43 2.54 -14.01
N GLY A 535 21.57 1.31 -13.50
CA GLY A 535 21.17 0.08 -14.18
C GLY A 535 22.13 -0.36 -15.29
N GLN A 536 23.13 0.44 -15.64
CA GLN A 536 24.15 0.06 -16.62
C GLN A 536 25.29 -0.68 -15.93
N ARG A 537 25.64 -1.87 -16.42
CA ARG A 537 26.78 -2.62 -15.92
C ARG A 537 28.08 -1.90 -16.28
N VAL A 538 28.89 -1.61 -15.27
CA VAL A 538 30.22 -1.02 -15.47
C VAL A 538 31.14 -2.04 -16.15
N SER A 539 31.89 -1.58 -17.16
CA SER A 539 32.83 -2.42 -17.89
C SER A 539 33.95 -2.91 -16.98
N ALA A 540 34.40 -4.16 -17.17
CA ALA A 540 35.53 -4.72 -16.44
C ALA A 540 36.82 -3.88 -16.58
N SER A 541 36.96 -3.13 -17.68
CA SER A 541 38.10 -2.22 -17.90
C SER A 541 38.14 -1.01 -16.95
N MET A 542 37.01 -0.64 -16.34
CA MET A 542 36.87 0.45 -15.38
C MET A 542 36.99 -0.03 -13.93
N LEU A 543 37.18 -1.33 -13.73
CA LEU A 543 37.30 -1.97 -12.43
C LEU A 543 38.74 -2.46 -12.25
N SER A 544 39.47 -1.86 -11.30
CA SER A 544 40.75 -2.40 -10.85
C SER A 544 40.53 -3.28 -9.61
N ILE A 545 41.05 -4.51 -9.64
CA ILE A 545 41.04 -5.42 -8.50
C ILE A 545 42.49 -5.71 -8.10
N GLU A 546 42.85 -5.34 -6.88
CA GLU A 546 44.15 -5.65 -6.29
C GLU A 546 44.03 -6.88 -5.40
N THR A 547 44.68 -7.96 -5.81
CA THR A 547 44.86 -9.16 -5.00
C THR A 547 46.19 -9.05 -4.25
N PRO A 548 46.23 -9.17 -2.91
CA PRO A 548 47.48 -9.15 -2.14
C PRO A 548 48.47 -10.19 -2.68
N THR A 549 49.69 -9.76 -2.98
CA THR A 549 50.74 -10.55 -3.65
C THR A 549 51.68 -11.28 -2.69
N ASP A 550 51.32 -11.42 -1.42
CA ASP A 550 52.15 -12.13 -0.46
C ASP A 550 52.20 -13.63 -0.83
N PRO A 551 53.36 -14.17 -1.23
CA PRO A 551 53.47 -15.55 -1.72
C PRO A 551 53.09 -16.59 -0.67
N ASP A 552 53.16 -16.22 0.61
CA ASP A 552 52.88 -17.10 1.76
C ASP A 552 51.48 -16.87 2.37
N SER A 553 50.76 -15.80 1.99
CA SER A 553 49.38 -15.57 2.45
C SER A 553 48.36 -15.65 1.30
N ARG A 554 47.44 -16.60 1.46
CA ARG A 554 46.37 -16.87 0.50
C ARG A 554 45.51 -15.61 0.31
N PRO A 555 45.02 -15.33 -0.91
CA PRO A 555 44.20 -14.16 -1.17
C PRO A 555 42.87 -14.29 -0.42
N SER A 556 42.81 -13.71 0.78
CA SER A 556 41.64 -13.72 1.65
C SER A 556 40.78 -12.47 1.47
N VAL A 557 41.34 -11.42 0.85
CA VAL A 557 40.71 -10.12 0.62
C VAL A 557 41.22 -9.55 -0.69
N SER A 558 40.34 -9.19 -1.64
CA SER A 558 40.67 -8.43 -2.85
C SER A 558 40.10 -7.02 -2.73
N LYS A 559 40.93 -5.99 -2.88
CA LYS A 559 40.46 -4.60 -2.91
C LYS A 559 40.04 -4.24 -4.32
N PHE A 560 39.06 -3.36 -4.46
CA PHE A 560 38.66 -2.86 -5.77
C PHE A 560 38.40 -1.36 -5.78
N VAL A 561 38.69 -0.75 -6.93
CA VAL A 561 38.35 0.63 -7.25
C VAL A 561 37.62 0.65 -8.59
N CYS A 562 36.55 1.42 -8.66
CA CYS A 562 35.74 1.60 -9.84
C CYS A 562 35.43 3.09 -10.03
N GLU A 563 35.74 3.59 -11.22
CA GLU A 563 35.40 4.94 -11.66
C GLU A 563 34.51 4.82 -12.90
N SER A 564 33.30 5.37 -12.82
CA SER A 564 32.32 5.36 -13.90
C SER A 564 31.73 6.76 -14.10
N SER A 565 31.19 7.02 -15.28
CA SER A 565 30.40 8.22 -15.56
C SER A 565 28.95 7.84 -15.86
N THR A 566 28.00 8.71 -15.53
CA THR A 566 26.60 8.60 -15.89
C THR A 566 26.03 10.00 -16.17
N SER A 567 25.00 10.06 -17.00
CA SER A 567 24.32 11.33 -17.29
C SER A 567 23.58 11.85 -16.05
N PRO A 568 23.44 13.18 -15.90
CA PRO A 568 22.66 13.74 -14.82
C PRO A 568 21.18 13.35 -14.93
N PRO A 569 20.46 13.29 -13.80
CA PRO A 569 19.03 13.07 -13.81
C PRO A 569 18.28 14.11 -14.68
N PRO A 570 17.11 13.76 -15.22
CA PRO A 570 16.29 14.70 -16.00
C PRO A 570 15.97 15.97 -15.19
N ALA A 571 15.99 17.12 -15.87
CA ALA A 571 15.61 18.38 -15.23
C ALA A 571 14.14 18.34 -14.77
N GLN A 572 13.89 18.79 -13.55
CA GLN A 572 12.54 18.89 -13.00
C GLN A 572 11.78 20.05 -13.66
N ASP A 573 10.59 19.76 -14.19
CA ASP A 573 9.62 20.82 -14.50
C ASP A 573 8.93 21.32 -13.21
N ARG A 574 8.18 22.42 -13.32
CA ARG A 574 7.48 23.02 -12.17
C ARG A 574 6.49 22.07 -11.50
N ARG A 575 5.86 21.16 -12.25
CA ARG A 575 4.82 20.24 -11.76
C ARG A 575 5.41 18.99 -11.10
N ASN A 576 6.58 18.57 -11.55
CA ASN A 576 7.30 17.37 -11.11
C ASN A 576 8.39 17.65 -10.08
N ARG A 577 8.55 18.91 -9.68
CA ARG A 577 9.43 19.33 -8.60
C ARG A 577 9.01 18.67 -7.29
N VAL A 578 9.98 18.10 -6.60
CA VAL A 578 9.81 17.50 -5.27
C VAL A 578 10.74 18.18 -4.27
N VAL A 579 10.35 18.17 -3.01
CA VAL A 579 11.17 18.72 -1.91
C VAL A 579 12.15 17.66 -1.43
N GLY A 580 11.66 16.44 -1.24
CA GLY A 580 12.43 15.34 -0.73
C GLY A 580 13.19 14.55 -1.78
N LYS A 581 14.09 13.72 -1.27
CA LYS A 581 14.98 12.86 -2.04
C LYS A 581 14.23 11.66 -2.64
N ILE A 582 14.25 11.54 -3.97
CA ILE A 582 13.63 10.43 -4.70
C ILE A 582 14.62 9.79 -5.69
N ALA A 583 14.41 8.52 -6.02
CA ALA A 583 15.30 7.77 -6.91
C ALA A 583 15.40 8.36 -8.33
N ARG A 584 14.34 8.99 -8.85
CA ARG A 584 14.33 9.63 -10.18
C ARG A 584 15.43 10.69 -10.32
N ASP A 585 15.70 11.42 -9.23
CA ASP A 585 16.57 12.59 -9.22
C ASP A 585 17.95 12.24 -8.64
N SER A 586 18.38 10.98 -8.81
CA SER A 586 19.54 10.45 -8.11
C SER A 586 20.22 9.37 -8.93
N THR A 587 21.48 9.10 -8.60
CA THR A 587 22.27 8.04 -9.23
C THR A 587 22.25 6.80 -8.34
N MET A 588 21.79 5.67 -8.88
CA MET A 588 21.76 4.40 -8.17
C MET A 588 23.00 3.58 -8.47
N VAL A 589 23.70 3.16 -7.41
CA VAL A 589 24.84 2.25 -7.48
C VAL A 589 24.44 0.91 -6.88
N MET A 590 24.71 -0.17 -7.60
CA MET A 590 24.59 -1.54 -7.11
C MET A 590 25.91 -2.27 -7.28
N VAL A 591 26.36 -2.96 -6.25
CA VAL A 591 27.56 -3.82 -6.28
C VAL A 591 27.15 -5.23 -5.86
N LEU A 592 27.45 -6.21 -6.69
CA LEU A 592 27.24 -7.63 -6.43
C LEU A 592 28.59 -8.34 -6.42
N ALA A 593 28.86 -9.08 -5.36
CA ALA A 593 30.03 -9.93 -5.22
C ALA A 593 29.60 -11.40 -5.07
N ARG A 594 30.27 -12.32 -5.75
CA ARG A 594 30.09 -13.78 -5.59
C ARG A 594 31.45 -14.49 -5.47
N ASN A 595 31.46 -15.69 -4.88
CA ASN A 595 32.60 -16.59 -4.97
C ASN A 595 32.39 -17.55 -6.16
N GLY A 596 32.96 -17.22 -7.31
CA GLY A 596 32.64 -17.89 -8.58
C GLY A 596 31.20 -17.66 -9.06
N GLU A 597 30.84 -18.25 -10.20
CA GLU A 597 29.50 -18.10 -10.81
C GLU A 597 28.38 -18.78 -9.99
N GLU A 598 28.72 -19.81 -9.21
CA GLU A 598 27.79 -20.60 -8.39
C GLU A 598 27.68 -20.13 -6.93
N GLY A 599 28.40 -19.07 -6.55
CA GLY A 599 28.38 -18.56 -5.17
C GLY A 599 27.15 -17.74 -4.84
N TRP A 600 26.69 -17.86 -3.59
CA TRP A 600 25.65 -16.96 -3.07
C TRP A 600 26.13 -15.51 -3.14
N PRO A 601 25.32 -14.56 -3.64
CA PRO A 601 25.74 -13.18 -3.78
C PRO A 601 25.72 -12.43 -2.45
N SER A 602 26.68 -11.53 -2.30
CA SER A 602 26.63 -10.39 -1.38
C SER A 602 26.36 -9.13 -2.18
N GLY A 603 25.44 -8.30 -1.72
CA GLY A 603 24.96 -7.13 -2.44
C GLY A 603 25.08 -5.85 -1.63
N TYR A 604 25.31 -4.75 -2.33
CA TYR A 604 25.25 -3.39 -1.82
C TYR A 604 24.44 -2.54 -2.80
N VAL A 605 23.55 -1.70 -2.28
CA VAL A 605 22.84 -0.69 -3.08
C VAL A 605 22.91 0.65 -2.36
N LYS A 606 23.17 1.71 -3.12
CA LYS A 606 23.17 3.08 -2.61
C LYS A 606 22.59 4.02 -3.66
N VAL A 607 21.73 4.92 -3.20
CA VAL A 607 21.24 6.06 -3.98
C VAL A 607 22.09 7.27 -3.60
N LEU A 608 22.72 7.88 -4.61
CA LEU A 608 23.57 9.07 -4.49
C LEU A 608 22.75 10.27 -4.95
N HIS A 609 22.61 11.25 -4.07
CA HIS A 609 21.82 12.46 -4.29
C HIS A 609 22.71 13.65 -4.64
#